data_AF-A0A419GN27-F1
#
_entry.id   AF-A0A419GN27-F1
#
_cell.length_a   1.000
_cell.length_b   1.000
_cell.length_c   1.000
_cell.angle_alpha   90.00
_cell.angle_beta   90.00
_cell.angle_gamma   90.00
#
_symmetry.space_group_name_H-M   'P 1'
#
loop_
_entity.id
_entity.type
_entity.pdbx_description
1 polymer ?
#
loop_
_entity_poly.entity_id
_entity_poly.type
_entity_poly.pdbx_seq_one_letter_code
_entity_poly.pdbx_strand_id
1 'polypeptide(L)'
;MTITPELSLIKRRQTKGYPSPTTRFRWCTDRLKINPTSKFILDKVSQYGAVVIVLGSRIAESNARAHVMEAYRIEGQRYRPHKELAKAWVYMPIQDLSNNQIWDYLLTVDNPWSGDNDGLALLYKKASGGECPMVIDETTPPCGNSRFGCWTCTVVERDKSMESLIDSGEEKFKPLLEFRDYLRDIRDQDWARMNVRKNGQSGKGPFTHETRQNLLKRLLHLQKEINETLIQGDELAAIQEIWALEGQPVDLVENIWRHVYEEESMAEAKENPALSKEDQLLEEVCKEYNISFEMMRRLRELEEEYGSLRRRHGLPELMREAVKQNITV
;
A
#
# COMPACT_ATOMS: atom_id res chain seq x y z
N MET A 1 11.49 5.91 4.90
CA MET A 1 11.94 5.73 3.50
C MET A 1 10.71 5.36 2.67
N THR A 2 9.88 6.35 2.37
CA THR A 2 8.68 6.20 1.56
C THR A 2 9.11 6.01 0.12
N ILE A 3 9.06 4.77 -0.36
CA ILE A 3 8.94 4.51 -1.79
C ILE A 3 7.61 5.14 -2.16
N THR A 4 7.60 6.38 -2.66
CA THR A 4 6.42 6.98 -3.27
C THR A 4 6.02 6.06 -4.42
N PRO A 5 4.95 5.26 -4.30
CA PRO A 5 4.51 4.42 -5.38
C PRO A 5 3.85 5.39 -6.35
N GLU A 6 4.60 5.83 -7.36
CA GLU A 6 4.21 6.95 -8.21
C GLU A 6 2.87 6.74 -8.96
N LEU A 7 2.19 5.58 -8.82
CA LEU A 7 0.78 5.44 -9.13
C LEU A 7 0.20 4.34 -8.22
N SER A 8 -0.76 4.66 -7.35
CA SER A 8 -1.43 3.66 -6.50
C SER A 8 -2.14 2.59 -7.35
N LEU A 9 -2.38 1.42 -6.75
CA LEU A 9 -3.21 0.34 -7.31
C LEU A 9 -4.56 0.85 -7.82
N ILE A 10 -5.14 1.77 -7.05
CA ILE A 10 -6.45 2.36 -7.26
C ILE A 10 -6.40 3.30 -8.47
N LYS A 11 -5.39 4.17 -8.54
CA LYS A 11 -5.16 5.08 -9.68
C LYS A 11 -5.15 4.31 -10.98
N ARG A 12 -4.38 3.23 -11.12
CA ARG A 12 -4.29 2.50 -12.41
C ARG A 12 -5.52 1.65 -12.73
N ARG A 13 -6.21 1.12 -11.71
CA ARG A 13 -7.40 0.29 -11.89
C ARG A 13 -8.61 1.12 -12.33
N GLN A 14 -8.88 2.22 -11.63
CA GLN A 14 -10.03 3.08 -11.91
C GLN A 14 -9.82 3.90 -13.19
N THR A 15 -8.59 4.35 -13.47
CA THR A 15 -8.28 5.08 -14.70
C THR A 15 -8.41 4.22 -15.95
N LYS A 16 -7.80 3.03 -15.97
CA LYS A 16 -7.63 2.23 -17.20
C LYS A 16 -8.56 1.02 -17.28
N GLY A 17 -9.43 0.83 -16.31
CA GLY A 17 -10.45 -0.24 -16.29
C GLY A 17 -9.87 -1.66 -16.28
N TYR A 18 -8.66 -1.87 -15.76
CA TYR A 18 -8.12 -3.22 -15.71
C TYR A 18 -8.98 -4.10 -14.80
N PRO A 19 -9.36 -5.32 -15.25
CA PRO A 19 -10.08 -6.24 -14.39
C PRO A 19 -9.20 -6.65 -13.20
N SER A 20 -9.84 -7.08 -12.12
CA SER A 20 -9.15 -7.57 -10.94
C SER A 20 -8.21 -8.74 -11.29
N PRO A 21 -7.01 -8.79 -10.68
CA PRO A 21 -6.01 -9.78 -11.03
C PRO A 21 -6.48 -11.21 -10.73
N THR A 22 -6.03 -12.15 -11.55
CA THR A 22 -6.24 -13.59 -11.37
C THR A 22 -4.90 -14.31 -11.28
N THR A 23 -4.90 -15.60 -10.99
CA THR A 23 -3.67 -16.40 -10.95
C THR A 23 -2.89 -16.35 -12.26
N ARG A 24 -3.58 -16.25 -13.40
CA ARG A 24 -3.02 -16.19 -14.76
C ARG A 24 -2.83 -14.75 -15.28
N PHE A 25 -3.50 -13.77 -14.69
CA PHE A 25 -3.45 -12.37 -15.13
C PHE A 25 -3.10 -11.45 -13.96
N ARG A 26 -1.79 -11.30 -13.68
CA ARG A 26 -1.25 -10.57 -12.51
C ARG A 26 -0.62 -9.24 -12.89
N TRP A 27 -1.34 -8.43 -13.67
CA TRP A 27 -0.83 -7.14 -14.15
C TRP A 27 -0.35 -6.20 -13.02
N CYS A 28 -0.94 -6.31 -11.83
CA CYS A 28 -0.58 -5.51 -10.67
C CYS A 28 0.82 -5.86 -10.14
N THR A 29 1.19 -7.14 -10.12
CA THR A 29 2.52 -7.58 -9.65
C THR A 29 3.61 -6.97 -10.52
N ASP A 30 3.49 -7.13 -11.84
CA ASP A 30 4.52 -6.64 -12.77
C ASP A 30 4.62 -5.12 -12.69
N ARG A 31 3.49 -4.42 -12.72
CA ARG A 31 3.48 -2.96 -12.88
C ARG A 31 3.72 -2.18 -11.60
N LEU A 32 3.40 -2.75 -10.45
CA LEU A 32 3.40 -2.03 -9.17
C LEU A 32 4.44 -2.56 -8.20
N LYS A 33 4.90 -3.80 -8.38
CA LYS A 33 5.98 -4.37 -7.57
C LYS A 33 7.25 -4.52 -8.40
N ILE A 34 7.21 -5.26 -9.50
CA ILE A 34 8.42 -5.63 -10.24
C ILE A 34 9.02 -4.43 -10.97
N ASN A 35 8.29 -3.80 -11.88
CA ASN A 35 8.84 -2.74 -12.74
C ASN A 35 9.39 -1.53 -11.96
N PRO A 36 8.67 -0.98 -10.94
CA PRO A 36 9.21 0.14 -10.17
C PRO A 36 10.47 -0.23 -9.40
N THR A 37 10.49 -1.40 -8.76
CA THR A 37 11.66 -1.88 -8.03
C THR A 37 12.84 -2.18 -8.97
N SER A 38 12.60 -2.81 -10.12
CA SER A 38 13.63 -3.06 -11.14
C SER A 38 14.21 -1.75 -11.68
N LYS A 39 13.37 -0.75 -11.95
CA LYS A 39 13.83 0.59 -12.37
C LYS A 39 14.74 1.20 -11.31
N PHE A 40 14.30 1.23 -10.06
CA PHE A 40 15.10 1.74 -8.94
C PHE A 40 16.44 1.01 -8.79
N ILE A 41 16.45 -0.31 -8.91
CA ILE A 41 17.67 -1.13 -8.86
C ILE A 41 18.60 -0.76 -10.01
N LEU A 42 18.10 -0.67 -11.24
CA LEU A 42 18.89 -0.32 -12.42
C LEU A 42 19.48 1.09 -12.31
N ASP A 43 18.71 2.05 -11.81
CA ASP A 43 19.20 3.42 -11.57
C ASP A 43 20.37 3.41 -10.57
N LYS A 44 20.27 2.59 -9.49
CA LYS A 44 21.35 2.42 -8.51
C LYS A 44 22.55 1.66 -9.06
N VAL A 45 22.35 0.65 -9.90
CA VAL A 45 23.43 -0.04 -10.61
C VAL A 45 24.17 0.93 -11.54
N SER A 46 23.44 1.79 -12.26
CA SER A 46 24.06 2.81 -13.11
C SER A 46 24.88 3.81 -12.30
N GLN A 47 24.45 4.14 -11.09
CA GLN A 47 25.12 5.11 -10.22
C GLN A 47 26.36 4.53 -9.50
N TYR A 48 26.28 3.28 -9.03
CA TYR A 48 27.29 2.69 -8.13
C TYR A 48 28.02 1.48 -8.73
N GLY A 49 27.71 1.08 -9.96
CA GLY A 49 28.32 -0.03 -10.69
C GLY A 49 27.75 -1.40 -10.35
N ALA A 50 27.46 -1.67 -9.07
CA ALA A 50 26.80 -2.90 -8.61
C ALA A 50 25.97 -2.63 -7.35
N VAL A 51 25.00 -3.49 -7.08
CA VAL A 51 24.13 -3.38 -5.89
C VAL A 51 23.92 -4.73 -5.24
N VAL A 52 23.71 -4.72 -3.93
CA VAL A 52 23.29 -5.88 -3.13
C VAL A 52 21.89 -5.61 -2.60
N ILE A 53 20.96 -6.50 -2.94
CA ILE A 53 19.57 -6.51 -2.52
C ILE A 53 19.47 -7.43 -1.30
N VAL A 54 19.09 -6.89 -0.16
CA VAL A 54 18.91 -7.66 1.08
C VAL A 54 17.44 -8.06 1.19
N LEU A 55 17.15 -9.36 1.29
CA LEU A 55 15.80 -9.90 1.40
C LEU A 55 15.66 -10.77 2.66
N GLY A 56 14.50 -10.71 3.29
CA GLY A 56 14.14 -11.54 4.44
C GLY A 56 13.59 -12.92 4.07
N SER A 57 13.86 -13.45 2.88
CA SER A 57 13.31 -14.73 2.43
C SER A 57 13.97 -15.91 3.14
N ARG A 58 13.17 -16.90 3.52
CA ARG A 58 13.62 -18.07 4.28
C ARG A 58 13.25 -19.38 3.61
N ILE A 59 14.11 -20.39 3.79
CA ILE A 59 13.93 -21.74 3.24
C ILE A 59 12.66 -22.36 3.82
N ALA A 60 12.41 -22.14 5.11
CA ALA A 60 11.25 -22.65 5.84
C ALA A 60 9.89 -22.05 5.39
N GLU A 61 9.86 -21.05 4.50
CA GLU A 61 8.59 -20.43 4.09
C GLU A 61 7.73 -21.31 3.16
N SER A 62 8.37 -22.13 2.31
CA SER A 62 7.72 -23.14 1.45
C SER A 62 8.73 -24.00 0.70
N ASN A 63 8.36 -25.24 0.35
CA ASN A 63 9.19 -26.13 -0.48
C ASN A 63 9.56 -25.52 -1.83
N ALA A 64 8.63 -24.82 -2.47
CA ALA A 64 8.88 -24.14 -3.74
C ALA A 64 9.96 -23.05 -3.60
N ARG A 65 9.94 -22.27 -2.51
CA ARG A 65 10.98 -21.28 -2.22
C ARG A 65 12.32 -21.94 -1.93
N ALA A 66 12.34 -23.01 -1.14
CA ALA A 66 13.55 -23.77 -0.85
C ALA A 66 14.24 -24.25 -2.15
N HIS A 67 13.48 -24.83 -3.09
CA HIS A 67 14.02 -25.27 -4.38
C HIS A 67 14.56 -24.12 -5.23
N VAL A 68 13.84 -23.00 -5.32
CA VAL A 68 14.32 -21.82 -6.06
C VAL A 68 15.58 -21.26 -5.41
N MET A 69 15.61 -21.17 -4.09
CA MET A 69 16.78 -20.69 -3.35
C MET A 69 18.00 -21.57 -3.63
N GLU A 70 17.86 -22.88 -3.55
CA GLU A 70 18.97 -23.81 -3.80
C GLU A 70 19.46 -23.74 -5.25
N ALA A 71 18.56 -23.61 -6.23
CA ALA A 71 18.94 -23.52 -7.65
C ALA A 71 19.84 -22.32 -7.99
N TYR A 72 19.74 -21.22 -7.25
CA TYR A 72 20.58 -20.03 -7.42
C TYR A 72 21.73 -19.95 -6.42
N ARG A 73 21.93 -20.98 -5.59
CA ARG A 73 23.01 -21.01 -4.60
C ARG A 73 24.35 -21.25 -5.32
N ILE A 74 25.35 -20.48 -4.92
CA ILE A 74 26.74 -20.67 -5.34
C ILE A 74 27.52 -21.12 -4.10
N GLU A 75 28.13 -22.29 -4.17
CA GLU A 75 28.91 -22.85 -3.06
C GLU A 75 30.06 -21.90 -2.67
N GLY A 76 30.24 -21.70 -1.36
CA GLY A 76 31.24 -20.77 -0.83
C GLY A 76 30.88 -19.27 -0.93
N GLN A 77 29.75 -18.89 -1.54
CA GLN A 77 29.33 -17.48 -1.62
C GLN A 77 28.07 -17.19 -0.80
N ARG A 78 28.06 -16.03 -0.14
CA ARG A 78 26.89 -15.50 0.58
C ARG A 78 25.87 -14.84 -0.36
N TYR A 79 26.33 -14.37 -1.50
CA TYR A 79 25.54 -13.63 -2.47
C TYR A 79 25.12 -14.52 -3.63
N ARG A 80 23.96 -14.21 -4.21
CA ARG A 80 23.44 -14.90 -5.40
C ARG A 80 23.19 -13.89 -6.51
N PRO A 81 23.46 -14.20 -7.77
CA PRO A 81 23.14 -13.29 -8.86
C PRO A 81 21.62 -13.10 -8.96
N HIS A 82 21.17 -11.87 -9.20
CA HIS A 82 19.77 -11.64 -9.52
C HIS A 82 19.45 -12.23 -10.91
N LYS A 83 18.32 -12.94 -11.03
CA LYS A 83 17.95 -13.68 -12.25
C LYS A 83 17.93 -12.80 -13.51
N GLU A 84 17.39 -11.59 -13.40
CA GLU A 84 17.07 -10.73 -14.55
C GLU A 84 17.90 -9.44 -14.60
N LEU A 85 18.56 -9.06 -13.51
CA LEU A 85 19.21 -7.75 -13.37
C LEU A 85 20.70 -7.96 -13.28
N ALA A 86 21.41 -7.59 -14.34
CA ALA A 86 22.86 -7.66 -14.38
C ALA A 86 23.47 -6.77 -13.28
N LYS A 87 24.56 -7.23 -12.67
CA LYS A 87 25.28 -6.52 -11.58
C LYS A 87 24.44 -6.26 -10.32
N ALA A 88 23.28 -6.91 -10.19
CA ALA A 88 22.53 -6.97 -8.95
C ALA A 88 22.75 -8.34 -8.29
N TRP A 89 23.02 -8.30 -6.98
CA TRP A 89 23.23 -9.46 -6.14
C TRP A 89 22.13 -9.54 -5.09
N VAL A 90 21.80 -10.74 -4.63
CA VAL A 90 20.80 -11.00 -3.59
C VAL A 90 21.48 -11.59 -2.37
N TYR A 91 21.17 -11.06 -1.21
CA TYR A 91 21.63 -11.54 0.09
C TYR A 91 20.43 -11.81 1.01
N MET A 92 20.39 -12.99 1.62
CA MET A 92 19.30 -13.41 2.51
C MET A 92 19.85 -13.82 3.87
N PRO A 93 20.08 -12.86 4.79
CA PRO A 93 20.79 -13.09 6.03
C PRO A 93 20.09 -14.06 6.98
N ILE A 94 18.76 -14.15 6.89
CA ILE A 94 17.92 -14.96 7.78
C ILE A 94 17.42 -16.26 7.13
N GLN A 95 18.00 -16.66 6.00
CA GLN A 95 17.46 -17.73 5.16
C GLN A 95 17.28 -19.07 5.88
N ASP A 96 18.15 -19.36 6.85
CA ASP A 96 18.23 -20.62 7.59
C ASP A 96 17.41 -20.58 8.90
N LEU A 97 16.80 -19.44 9.24
CA LEU A 97 16.02 -19.28 10.47
C LEU A 97 14.58 -19.81 10.31
N SER A 98 14.13 -20.59 11.29
CA SER A 98 12.75 -21.04 11.43
C SER A 98 11.83 -19.90 11.89
N ASN A 99 10.50 -20.11 11.82
CA ASN A 99 9.54 -19.12 12.34
C ASN A 99 9.74 -18.85 13.83
N ASN A 100 9.96 -19.91 14.63
CA ASN A 100 10.11 -19.78 16.08
C ASN A 100 11.37 -18.97 16.43
N GLN A 101 12.50 -19.26 15.79
CA GLN A 101 13.75 -18.50 16.00
C GLN A 101 13.61 -17.00 15.66
N ILE A 102 12.80 -16.66 14.66
CA ILE A 102 12.52 -15.25 14.33
C ILE A 102 11.70 -14.59 15.43
N TRP A 103 10.64 -15.24 15.92
CA TRP A 103 9.82 -14.70 17.01
C TRP A 103 10.58 -14.62 18.32
N ASP A 104 11.36 -15.65 18.67
CA ASP A 104 12.23 -15.65 19.84
C ASP A 104 13.18 -14.45 19.80
N TYR A 105 13.78 -14.17 18.65
CA TYR A 105 14.64 -13.00 18.47
C TYR A 105 13.87 -11.69 18.62
N LEU A 106 12.72 -11.54 17.94
CA LEU A 106 11.92 -10.32 17.97
C LEU A 106 11.37 -10.01 19.37
N LEU A 107 11.03 -11.02 20.17
CA LEU A 107 10.51 -10.83 21.53
C LEU A 107 11.62 -10.64 22.58
N THR A 108 12.86 -11.01 22.26
CA THR A 108 14.00 -10.89 23.19
C THR A 108 14.82 -9.61 22.95
N VAL A 109 14.88 -9.14 21.71
CA VAL A 109 15.74 -8.01 21.31
C VAL A 109 14.89 -6.79 21.03
N ASP A 110 15.27 -5.67 21.66
CA ASP A 110 14.65 -4.37 21.41
C ASP A 110 14.68 -4.00 19.92
N ASN A 111 13.55 -3.46 19.45
CA ASN A 111 13.41 -3.09 18.05
C ASN A 111 14.38 -1.93 17.70
N PRO A 112 15.29 -2.10 16.73
CA PRO A 112 16.27 -1.06 16.38
C PRO A 112 15.65 0.17 15.69
N TRP A 113 14.37 0.10 15.32
CA TRP A 113 13.59 1.19 14.74
C TRP A 113 12.54 1.74 15.70
N SER A 114 12.66 1.45 17.01
CA SER A 114 11.74 1.90 18.06
C SER A 114 10.29 1.42 17.88
N GLY A 115 10.07 0.32 17.15
CA GLY A 115 8.76 -0.31 17.00
C GLY A 115 8.37 -1.19 18.19
N ASP A 116 7.07 -1.41 18.36
CA ASP A 116 6.52 -2.32 19.38
C ASP A 116 6.48 -3.77 18.86
N ASN A 117 7.40 -4.61 19.35
CA ASN A 117 7.48 -6.02 18.98
C ASN A 117 6.34 -6.85 19.59
N ASP A 118 5.83 -6.47 20.77
CA ASP A 118 4.69 -7.15 21.40
C ASP A 118 3.40 -6.87 20.63
N GLY A 119 3.19 -5.62 20.23
CA GLY A 119 2.11 -5.22 19.33
C GLY A 119 2.17 -5.94 17.97
N LEU A 120 3.39 -6.13 17.42
CA LEU A 120 3.59 -6.92 16.20
C LEU A 120 3.20 -8.39 16.41
N ALA A 121 3.62 -8.99 17.52
CA ALA A 121 3.27 -10.37 17.86
C ALA A 121 1.74 -10.52 18.03
N LEU A 122 1.09 -9.57 18.69
CA LEU A 122 -0.36 -9.53 18.85
C LEU A 122 -1.08 -9.42 17.49
N LEU A 123 -0.58 -8.59 16.58
CA LEU A 123 -1.13 -8.46 15.23
C LEU A 123 -1.07 -9.79 14.47
N TYR A 124 0.09 -10.47 14.47
CA TYR A 124 0.25 -11.76 13.80
C TYR A 124 -0.57 -12.87 14.45
N LYS A 125 -0.75 -12.83 15.78
CA LYS A 125 -1.63 -13.75 16.52
C LYS A 125 -3.09 -13.56 16.10
N LYS A 126 -3.60 -12.32 16.10
CA LYS A 126 -4.96 -12.01 15.63
C LYS A 126 -5.16 -12.43 14.18
N ALA A 127 -4.23 -12.09 13.29
CA ALA A 127 -4.29 -12.45 11.88
C ALA A 127 -4.13 -13.95 11.59
N SER A 128 -3.81 -14.77 12.60
CA SER A 128 -3.75 -16.24 12.51
C SER A 128 -4.97 -16.91 13.15
N GLY A 129 -6.00 -16.16 13.55
CA GLY A 129 -7.23 -16.70 14.16
C GLY A 129 -7.17 -16.84 15.68
N GLY A 130 -6.29 -16.08 16.36
CA GLY A 130 -6.20 -16.06 17.83
C GLY A 130 -5.39 -17.19 18.45
N GLU A 131 -5.09 -18.26 17.71
CA GLU A 131 -4.17 -19.31 18.15
C GLU A 131 -2.70 -18.83 18.07
N CYS A 132 -2.12 -18.49 19.23
CA CYS A 132 -0.68 -18.66 19.47
C CYS A 132 -0.39 -18.59 20.99
N PRO A 133 0.01 -19.71 21.58
CA PRO A 133 0.76 -19.72 22.83
C PRO A 133 2.09 -20.43 22.57
N MET A 134 3.09 -19.74 22.01
CA MET A 134 4.52 -20.15 22.00
C MET A 134 4.74 -21.64 22.25
N VAL A 135 4.39 -22.47 21.26
CA VAL A 135 4.19 -23.89 21.52
C VAL A 135 5.54 -24.58 21.55
N ILE A 136 5.88 -25.14 22.72
CA ILE A 136 7.08 -25.96 22.95
C ILE A 136 6.89 -27.36 22.32
N ASP A 137 5.67 -27.70 21.93
CA ASP A 137 5.28 -28.98 21.32
C ASP A 137 5.36 -28.94 19.77
N GLU A 138 5.94 -29.98 19.17
CA GLU A 138 6.12 -30.13 17.71
C GLU A 138 4.79 -30.32 16.96
N THR A 139 3.68 -30.59 17.65
CA THR A 139 2.39 -30.89 17.01
C THR A 139 1.54 -29.66 16.69
N THR A 140 1.78 -28.52 17.33
CA THR A 140 0.98 -27.31 17.06
C THR A 140 1.63 -26.44 15.98
N PRO A 141 0.89 -25.99 14.96
CA PRO A 141 1.44 -25.14 13.90
C PRO A 141 2.05 -23.85 14.48
N PRO A 142 3.26 -23.46 14.06
CA PRO A 142 3.90 -22.25 14.57
C PRO A 142 3.15 -21.00 14.13
N CYS A 143 3.07 -20.00 15.02
CA CYS A 143 2.48 -18.71 14.65
C CYS A 143 3.40 -17.91 13.70
N GLY A 144 2.80 -17.07 12.86
CA GLY A 144 3.50 -16.43 11.74
C GLY A 144 3.27 -17.07 10.37
N ASN A 145 2.31 -18.01 10.26
CA ASN A 145 1.82 -18.47 8.95
C ASN A 145 0.89 -17.46 8.26
N SER A 146 0.37 -16.48 9.01
CA SER A 146 -0.42 -15.40 8.44
C SER A 146 0.43 -14.57 7.47
N ARG A 147 -0.11 -14.34 6.27
CA ARG A 147 0.56 -13.58 5.22
C ARG A 147 -0.23 -12.32 4.97
N PHE A 148 0.43 -11.18 5.14
CA PHE A 148 -0.13 -9.88 4.82
C PHE A 148 0.10 -9.57 3.34
N GLY A 149 -0.97 -9.13 2.69
CA GLY A 149 -0.99 -8.79 1.28
C GLY A 149 -1.56 -7.41 1.05
N CYS A 150 -1.76 -7.06 -0.21
CA CYS A 150 -2.56 -5.90 -0.54
C CYS A 150 -4.03 -6.20 -0.23
N TRP A 151 -4.70 -5.28 0.46
CA TRP A 151 -6.11 -5.42 0.85
C TRP A 151 -7.09 -5.56 -0.33
N THR A 152 -6.71 -5.14 -1.56
CA THR A 152 -7.53 -5.33 -2.78
C THR A 152 -7.17 -6.58 -3.59
N CYS A 153 -6.35 -7.49 -3.04
CA CYS A 153 -5.83 -8.64 -3.79
C CYS A 153 -6.91 -9.71 -4.03
N THR A 154 -7.28 -9.91 -5.29
CA THR A 154 -8.26 -10.91 -5.73
C THR A 154 -7.64 -12.19 -6.29
N VAL A 155 -6.31 -12.34 -6.19
CA VAL A 155 -5.59 -13.52 -6.71
C VAL A 155 -5.85 -14.75 -5.84
N VAL A 156 -5.89 -14.55 -4.53
CA VAL A 156 -6.34 -15.57 -3.57
C VAL A 156 -7.87 -15.65 -3.61
N GLU A 157 -8.45 -16.77 -3.21
CA GLU A 157 -9.90 -16.89 -3.17
C GLU A 157 -10.47 -16.06 -2.01
N ARG A 158 -9.95 -16.30 -0.80
CA ARG A 158 -10.32 -15.63 0.46
C ARG A 158 -9.10 -14.99 1.11
N ASP A 159 -9.28 -13.83 1.72
CA ASP A 159 -8.24 -13.19 2.53
C ASP A 159 -8.37 -13.62 3.99
N LYS A 160 -7.82 -14.81 4.29
CA LYS A 160 -7.90 -15.41 5.64
C LYS A 160 -7.31 -14.52 6.73
N SER A 161 -6.29 -13.74 6.40
CA SER A 161 -5.63 -12.85 7.36
C SER A 161 -6.57 -11.71 7.75
N MET A 162 -7.24 -11.10 6.76
CA MET A 162 -8.22 -10.04 7.01
C MET A 162 -9.48 -10.57 7.70
N GLU A 163 -9.98 -11.74 7.30
CA GLU A 163 -11.08 -12.44 7.97
C GLU A 163 -10.75 -12.68 9.46
N SER A 164 -9.55 -13.22 9.76
CA SER A 164 -9.12 -13.47 11.14
C SER A 164 -8.97 -12.20 11.97
N LEU A 165 -8.54 -11.09 11.35
CA LEU A 165 -8.47 -9.78 12.03
C LEU A 165 -9.86 -9.29 12.43
N ILE A 166 -10.85 -9.41 11.54
CA ILE A 166 -12.25 -9.05 11.79
C ILE A 166 -12.81 -9.92 12.91
N ASP A 167 -12.61 -11.24 12.84
CA ASP A 167 -13.06 -12.19 13.87
C ASP A 167 -12.40 -11.91 15.23
N SER A 168 -11.19 -11.32 15.23
CA SER A 168 -10.46 -10.89 16.43
C SER A 168 -10.86 -9.49 16.94
N GLY A 169 -11.92 -8.89 16.39
CA GLY A 169 -12.47 -7.60 16.82
C GLY A 169 -12.03 -6.37 16.02
N GLU A 170 -11.26 -6.52 14.94
CA GLU A 170 -10.88 -5.40 14.06
C GLU A 170 -11.95 -5.14 12.99
N GLU A 171 -13.18 -4.82 13.42
CA GLU A 171 -14.35 -4.68 12.52
C GLU A 171 -14.18 -3.61 11.44
N LYS A 172 -13.31 -2.62 11.65
CA LYS A 172 -12.95 -1.57 10.66
C LYS A 172 -12.44 -2.12 9.33
N PHE A 173 -11.96 -3.37 9.28
CA PHE A 173 -11.50 -4.01 8.05
C PHE A 173 -12.63 -4.68 7.26
N LYS A 174 -13.81 -4.87 7.84
CA LYS A 174 -14.94 -5.51 7.16
C LYS A 174 -15.35 -4.79 5.87
N PRO A 175 -15.48 -3.45 5.84
CA PRO A 175 -15.80 -2.74 4.59
C PRO A 175 -14.73 -2.92 3.50
N LEU A 176 -13.44 -3.00 3.88
CA LEU A 176 -12.35 -3.28 2.94
C LEU A 176 -12.45 -4.68 2.35
N LEU A 177 -12.78 -5.69 3.18
CA LEU A 177 -12.96 -7.07 2.77
C LEU A 177 -14.15 -7.21 1.80
N GLU A 178 -15.28 -6.60 2.14
CA GLU A 178 -16.50 -6.60 1.31
C GLU A 178 -16.25 -5.93 -0.04
N PHE A 179 -15.54 -4.78 -0.03
CA PHE A 179 -15.13 -4.15 -1.28
C PHE A 179 -14.25 -5.10 -2.10
N ARG A 180 -13.21 -5.68 -1.50
CA ARG A 180 -12.32 -6.64 -2.17
C ARG A 180 -13.08 -7.83 -2.77
N ASP A 181 -14.05 -8.37 -2.07
CA ASP A 181 -14.88 -9.49 -2.54
C ASP A 181 -15.78 -9.06 -3.69
N TYR A 182 -16.38 -7.87 -3.61
CA TYR A 182 -17.09 -7.27 -4.74
C TYR A 182 -16.20 -7.13 -5.98
N LEU A 183 -14.95 -6.68 -5.81
CA LEU A 183 -13.99 -6.59 -6.91
C LEU A 183 -13.74 -7.96 -7.57
N ARG A 184 -13.65 -9.03 -6.78
CA ARG A 184 -13.48 -10.40 -7.27
C ARG A 184 -14.72 -10.84 -8.05
N ASP A 185 -15.91 -10.59 -7.52
CA ASP A 185 -17.16 -11.15 -8.01
C ASP A 185 -17.60 -10.51 -9.33
N ILE A 186 -17.42 -9.20 -9.48
CA ILE A 186 -17.76 -8.50 -10.73
C ILE A 186 -16.75 -8.76 -11.86
N ARG A 187 -15.55 -9.25 -11.53
CA ARG A 187 -14.43 -9.24 -12.49
C ARG A 187 -14.76 -10.00 -13.76
N ASP A 188 -15.51 -11.10 -13.67
CA ASP A 188 -15.81 -11.98 -14.80
C ASP A 188 -17.26 -11.85 -15.28
N GLN A 189 -18.02 -10.88 -14.77
CA GLN A 189 -19.42 -10.66 -15.18
C GLN A 189 -19.50 -9.97 -16.54
N ASP A 190 -20.43 -10.42 -17.40
CA ASP A 190 -20.53 -9.90 -18.77
C ASP A 190 -21.00 -8.44 -18.79
N TRP A 191 -21.93 -8.06 -17.91
CA TRP A 191 -22.37 -6.67 -17.76
C TRP A 191 -21.24 -5.74 -17.28
N ALA A 192 -20.27 -6.28 -16.55
CA ALA A 192 -19.17 -5.48 -16.00
C ALA A 192 -18.05 -5.22 -17.02
N ARG A 193 -17.99 -6.01 -18.10
CA ARG A 193 -16.83 -6.09 -18.99
C ARG A 193 -17.20 -5.64 -20.40
N MET A 194 -16.28 -4.94 -21.05
CA MET A 194 -16.39 -4.67 -22.49
C MET A 194 -16.20 -5.97 -23.29
N ASN A 195 -16.83 -6.10 -24.45
CA ASN A 195 -16.71 -7.28 -25.32
C ASN A 195 -15.48 -7.26 -26.24
N VAL A 196 -14.68 -6.19 -26.17
CA VAL A 196 -13.48 -5.99 -26.98
C VAL A 196 -12.30 -5.72 -26.05
N ARG A 197 -11.22 -6.49 -26.23
CA ARG A 197 -9.96 -6.32 -25.52
C ARG A 197 -9.22 -5.06 -25.98
N LYS A 198 -8.28 -4.58 -25.18
CA LYS A 198 -7.47 -3.39 -25.54
C LYS A 198 -6.63 -3.56 -26.81
N ASN A 199 -6.38 -4.79 -27.26
CA ASN A 199 -5.70 -5.08 -28.52
C ASN A 199 -6.66 -5.20 -29.71
N GLY A 200 -7.93 -4.82 -29.55
CA GLY A 200 -8.96 -4.87 -30.61
C GLY A 200 -9.57 -6.25 -30.85
N GLN A 201 -9.10 -7.30 -30.16
CA GLN A 201 -9.64 -8.65 -30.33
C GLN A 201 -10.95 -8.83 -29.54
N SER A 202 -11.84 -9.69 -30.07
CA SER A 202 -13.05 -10.10 -29.37
C SER A 202 -12.73 -10.87 -28.08
N GLY A 203 -13.56 -10.64 -27.05
CA GLY A 203 -13.48 -11.30 -25.75
C GLY A 203 -13.50 -10.30 -24.59
N LYS A 204 -13.53 -10.81 -23.35
CA LYS A 204 -13.67 -9.98 -22.14
C LYS A 204 -12.54 -8.94 -22.01
N GLY A 205 -12.87 -7.70 -22.34
CA GLY A 205 -12.01 -6.52 -22.34
C GLY A 205 -11.92 -5.86 -20.98
N PRO A 206 -11.61 -4.55 -20.89
CA PRO A 206 -11.62 -3.80 -19.63
C PRO A 206 -13.00 -3.74 -18.98
N PHE A 207 -13.08 -3.22 -17.76
CA PHE A 207 -14.35 -2.82 -17.16
C PHE A 207 -15.04 -1.74 -17.99
N THR A 208 -16.37 -1.82 -18.09
CA THR A 208 -17.23 -0.79 -18.72
C THR A 208 -17.13 0.53 -17.97
N HIS A 209 -17.45 1.66 -18.62
CA HIS A 209 -17.45 2.97 -17.96
C HIS A 209 -18.40 3.00 -16.75
N GLU A 210 -19.60 2.44 -16.89
CA GLU A 210 -20.57 2.31 -15.80
C GLU A 210 -19.98 1.54 -14.62
N THR A 211 -19.31 0.42 -14.87
CA THR A 211 -18.64 -0.35 -13.81
C THR A 211 -17.55 0.45 -13.13
N ARG A 212 -16.75 1.21 -13.88
CA ARG A 212 -15.69 2.07 -13.31
C ARG A 212 -16.28 3.19 -12.44
N GLN A 213 -17.37 3.82 -12.87
CA GLN A 213 -18.09 4.83 -12.08
C GLN A 213 -18.65 4.22 -10.79
N ASN A 214 -19.28 3.05 -10.87
CA ASN A 214 -19.80 2.34 -9.69
C ASN A 214 -18.68 1.97 -8.71
N LEU A 215 -17.55 1.49 -9.22
CA LEU A 215 -16.37 1.18 -8.43
C LEU A 215 -15.78 2.41 -7.74
N LEU A 216 -15.72 3.55 -8.43
CA LEU A 216 -15.25 4.80 -7.84
C LEU A 216 -16.19 5.28 -6.74
N LYS A 217 -17.50 5.29 -7.00
CA LYS A 217 -18.51 5.66 -6.00
C LYS A 217 -18.41 4.80 -4.74
N ARG A 218 -18.32 3.47 -4.90
CA ARG A 218 -18.14 2.53 -3.77
C ARG A 218 -16.85 2.80 -3.01
N LEU A 219 -15.76 3.10 -3.71
CA LEU A 219 -14.48 3.40 -3.07
C LEU A 219 -14.53 4.69 -2.24
N LEU A 220 -15.20 5.74 -2.74
CA LEU A 220 -15.35 6.99 -2.00
C LEU A 220 -16.26 6.83 -0.78
N HIS A 221 -17.37 6.09 -0.90
CA HIS A 221 -18.19 5.74 0.27
C HIS A 221 -17.38 4.94 1.30
N LEU A 222 -16.59 3.96 0.85
CA LEU A 222 -15.71 3.18 1.71
C LEU A 222 -14.69 4.08 2.43
N GLN A 223 -14.04 5.00 1.71
CA GLN A 223 -13.12 5.99 2.29
C GLN A 223 -13.81 6.86 3.36
N LYS A 224 -15.04 7.32 3.13
CA LYS A 224 -15.85 8.05 4.11
C LYS A 224 -16.22 7.19 5.32
N GLU A 225 -16.59 5.93 5.10
CA GLU A 225 -17.00 4.99 6.15
C GLU A 225 -15.87 4.65 7.12
N ILE A 226 -14.67 4.37 6.61
CA ILE A 226 -13.52 4.01 7.44
C ILE A 226 -12.73 5.23 7.93
N ASN A 227 -13.08 6.44 7.46
CA ASN A 227 -12.38 7.70 7.72
C ASN A 227 -10.88 7.63 7.41
N GLU A 228 -10.51 7.05 6.27
CA GLU A 228 -9.11 6.92 5.81
C GLU A 228 -9.03 7.21 4.31
N THR A 229 -8.03 7.98 3.90
CA THR A 229 -7.84 8.33 2.48
C THR A 229 -7.31 7.14 1.68
N LEU A 230 -8.20 6.47 0.96
CA LEU A 230 -7.88 5.36 0.05
C LEU A 230 -7.50 5.83 -1.36
N ILE A 231 -8.03 6.97 -1.80
CA ILE A 231 -7.72 7.58 -3.09
C ILE A 231 -7.46 9.08 -2.90
N GLN A 232 -6.31 9.54 -3.39
CA GLN A 232 -5.88 10.93 -3.23
C GLN A 232 -6.51 11.82 -4.32
N GLY A 233 -6.60 13.13 -4.04
CA GLY A 233 -7.21 14.10 -4.95
C GLY A 233 -6.50 14.23 -6.31
N ASP A 234 -5.17 14.05 -6.34
CA ASP A 234 -4.41 14.00 -7.60
C ASP A 234 -4.75 12.77 -8.44
N GLU A 235 -5.09 11.65 -7.81
CA GLU A 235 -5.51 10.42 -8.47
C GLU A 235 -6.91 10.56 -9.05
N LEU A 236 -7.82 11.22 -8.33
CA LEU A 236 -9.15 11.56 -8.82
C LEU A 236 -9.08 12.50 -10.02
N ALA A 237 -8.24 13.55 -9.96
CA ALA A 237 -8.00 14.43 -11.10
C ALA A 237 -7.46 13.66 -12.32
N ALA A 238 -6.53 12.72 -12.11
CA ALA A 238 -6.03 11.87 -13.18
C ALA A 238 -7.10 10.92 -13.77
N ILE A 239 -8.03 10.42 -12.93
CA ILE A 239 -9.19 9.65 -13.41
C ILE A 239 -10.09 10.53 -14.28
N GLN A 240 -10.36 11.76 -13.83
CA GLN A 240 -11.20 12.72 -14.55
C GLN A 240 -10.62 13.03 -15.94
N GLU A 241 -9.33 13.33 -16.03
CA GLU A 241 -8.63 13.61 -17.29
C GLU A 241 -8.69 12.41 -18.24
N ILE A 242 -8.39 11.21 -17.73
CA ILE A 242 -8.40 10.00 -18.56
C ILE A 242 -9.81 9.67 -19.06
N TRP A 243 -10.83 9.78 -18.21
CA TRP A 243 -12.21 9.52 -18.64
C TRP A 243 -12.70 10.55 -19.65
N ALA A 244 -12.31 11.82 -19.50
CA ALA A 244 -12.58 12.86 -20.48
C ALA A 244 -11.95 12.55 -21.85
N LEU A 245 -10.69 12.09 -21.87
CA LEU A 245 -10.01 11.63 -23.09
C LEU A 245 -10.69 10.39 -23.71
N GLU A 246 -11.31 9.55 -22.88
CA GLU A 246 -12.13 8.41 -23.31
C GLU A 246 -13.57 8.81 -23.72
N GLY A 247 -13.88 10.12 -23.78
CA GLY A 247 -15.15 10.66 -24.25
C GLY A 247 -16.26 10.73 -23.20
N GLN A 248 -15.93 10.60 -21.91
CA GLN A 248 -16.88 10.83 -20.81
C GLN A 248 -16.98 12.33 -20.46
N PRO A 249 -18.04 12.76 -19.74
CA PRO A 249 -18.15 14.14 -19.27
C PRO A 249 -16.95 14.58 -18.41
N VAL A 250 -16.50 15.83 -18.63
CA VAL A 250 -15.29 16.40 -18.02
C VAL A 250 -15.40 16.69 -16.52
N ASP A 251 -16.61 16.65 -15.99
CA ASP A 251 -17.00 16.87 -14.60
C ASP A 251 -17.54 15.60 -13.93
N LEU A 252 -17.50 14.45 -14.62
CA LEU A 252 -18.09 13.21 -14.13
C LEU A 252 -17.53 12.74 -12.76
N VAL A 253 -16.21 12.82 -12.56
CA VAL A 253 -15.57 12.42 -11.29
C VAL A 253 -15.89 13.42 -10.19
N GLU A 254 -15.88 14.72 -10.50
CA GLU A 254 -16.30 15.79 -9.60
C GLU A 254 -17.75 15.58 -9.14
N ASN A 255 -18.65 15.26 -10.07
CA ASN A 255 -20.06 14.99 -9.77
C ASN A 255 -20.22 13.74 -8.90
N ILE A 256 -19.45 12.68 -9.15
CA ILE A 256 -19.43 11.48 -8.28
C ILE A 256 -18.94 11.85 -6.87
N TRP A 257 -17.90 12.69 -6.76
CA TRP A 257 -17.38 13.18 -5.49
C TRP A 257 -18.44 13.96 -4.71
N ARG A 258 -19.01 15.00 -5.32
CA ARG A 258 -20.06 15.84 -4.71
C ARG A 258 -21.26 15.03 -4.26
N HIS A 259 -21.63 14.00 -5.01
CA HIS A 259 -22.71 13.11 -4.62
C HIS A 259 -22.41 12.28 -3.35
N VAL A 260 -21.14 11.94 -3.10
CA VAL A 260 -20.71 11.17 -1.92
C VAL A 260 -20.46 12.09 -0.71
N TYR A 261 -19.97 13.30 -0.97
CA TYR A 261 -19.56 14.31 0.02
C TYR A 261 -20.50 15.51 0.11
N GLU A 262 -21.76 15.37 -0.33
CA GLU A 262 -22.83 16.36 -0.12
C GLU A 262 -22.47 17.78 -0.63
N GLU A 263 -22.02 17.86 -1.88
CA GLU A 263 -21.65 19.10 -2.62
C GLU A 263 -20.30 19.75 -2.25
N GLU A 264 -19.47 19.13 -1.41
CA GLU A 264 -18.07 19.56 -1.21
C GLU A 264 -17.27 19.47 -2.52
N SER A 265 -16.45 20.49 -2.81
CA SER A 265 -15.59 20.50 -3.99
C SER A 265 -14.41 19.57 -3.82
N MET A 266 -14.03 18.83 -4.86
CA MET A 266 -12.81 18.02 -4.83
C MET A 266 -11.54 18.88 -4.68
N ALA A 267 -11.60 20.16 -5.05
CA ALA A 267 -10.49 21.10 -4.85
C ALA A 267 -10.30 21.47 -3.37
N GLU A 268 -11.38 21.56 -2.60
CA GLU A 268 -11.33 21.80 -1.15
C GLU A 268 -10.78 20.57 -0.41
N ALA A 269 -11.02 19.36 -0.94
CA ALA A 269 -10.44 18.12 -0.43
C ALA A 269 -8.92 17.98 -0.68
N LYS A 270 -8.33 18.73 -1.62
CA LYS A 270 -6.86 18.82 -1.76
C LYS A 270 -6.23 19.61 -0.62
N GLU A 271 -6.96 20.57 -0.05
CA GLU A 271 -6.53 21.35 1.11
C GLU A 271 -6.92 20.66 2.43
N ASN A 272 -7.94 19.80 2.38
CA ASN A 272 -8.43 19.01 3.52
C ASN A 272 -8.43 17.50 3.23
N PRO A 273 -7.26 16.82 3.23
CA PRO A 273 -7.26 15.39 3.53
C PRO A 273 -7.92 15.25 4.90
N ALA A 274 -8.90 14.35 5.03
CA ALA A 274 -9.53 14.01 6.31
C ALA A 274 -8.46 14.02 7.41
N LEU A 275 -8.61 14.92 8.38
CA LEU A 275 -7.62 15.16 9.41
C LEU A 275 -7.28 13.81 10.05
N SER A 276 -6.02 13.41 9.96
CA SER A 276 -5.54 12.25 10.71
C SER A 276 -5.88 12.45 12.19
N LYS A 277 -5.97 11.38 12.99
CA LYS A 277 -6.19 11.55 14.45
C LYS A 277 -5.17 12.49 15.10
N GLU A 278 -3.95 12.53 14.55
CA GLU A 278 -2.90 13.47 14.97
C GLU A 278 -3.19 14.91 14.52
N ASP A 279 -3.76 15.11 13.34
CA ASP A 279 -4.18 16.45 12.89
C ASP A 279 -5.40 16.96 13.66
N GLN A 280 -6.34 16.09 14.03
CA GLN A 280 -7.47 16.45 14.89
C GLN A 280 -6.99 16.89 16.27
N LEU A 281 -6.06 16.14 16.87
CA LEU A 281 -5.41 16.51 18.12
C LEU A 281 -4.60 17.81 17.98
N LEU A 282 -3.88 17.99 16.88
CA LEU A 282 -3.13 19.20 16.61
C LEU A 282 -4.08 20.41 16.49
N GLU A 283 -5.23 20.24 15.84
CA GLU A 283 -6.26 21.28 15.73
C GLU A 283 -6.86 21.65 17.10
N GLU A 284 -7.15 20.66 17.95
CA GLU A 284 -7.62 20.87 19.33
C GLU A 284 -6.61 21.68 20.16
N VAL A 285 -5.34 21.30 20.13
CA VAL A 285 -4.25 22.00 20.84
C VAL A 285 -4.04 23.40 20.25
N CYS A 286 -4.09 23.55 18.93
CA CYS A 286 -3.96 24.86 18.27
C CYS A 286 -5.10 25.81 18.68
N LYS A 287 -6.33 25.31 18.83
CA LYS A 287 -7.47 26.08 19.35
C LYS A 287 -7.27 26.50 20.81
N GLU A 288 -6.75 25.62 21.66
CA GLU A 288 -6.48 25.92 23.08
C GLU A 288 -5.47 27.07 23.24
N TYR A 289 -4.40 27.06 22.45
CA TYR A 289 -3.34 28.06 22.53
C TYR A 289 -3.52 29.25 21.58
N ASN A 290 -4.63 29.31 20.84
CA ASN A 290 -4.92 30.34 19.84
C ASN A 290 -3.80 30.48 18.78
N ILE A 291 -3.32 29.34 18.29
CA ILE A 291 -2.28 29.23 17.27
C ILE A 291 -2.92 28.77 15.95
N SER A 292 -2.46 29.27 14.81
CA SER A 292 -2.94 28.82 13.50
C SER A 292 -2.64 27.33 13.28
N PHE A 293 -3.70 26.54 13.09
CA PHE A 293 -3.60 25.12 12.75
C PHE A 293 -2.81 24.91 11.44
N GLU A 294 -3.08 25.75 10.44
CA GLU A 294 -2.45 25.66 9.12
C GLU A 294 -0.94 25.94 9.18
N MET A 295 -0.53 26.90 10.02
CA MET A 295 0.88 27.15 10.32
C MET A 295 1.56 25.93 10.96
N MET A 296 0.94 25.35 11.99
CA MET A 296 1.50 24.23 12.73
C MET A 296 1.59 22.96 11.88
N ARG A 297 0.55 22.69 11.08
CA ARG A 297 0.54 21.60 10.10
C ARG A 297 1.69 21.76 9.11
N ARG A 298 1.87 22.97 8.56
CA ARG A 298 2.94 23.26 7.60
C ARG A 298 4.34 23.11 8.19
N LEU A 299 4.54 23.54 9.44
CA LEU A 299 5.82 23.36 10.14
C LEU A 299 6.13 21.88 10.38
N ARG A 300 5.13 21.06 10.71
CA ARG A 300 5.29 19.61 10.89
C ARG A 300 5.68 18.92 9.58
N GLU A 301 5.02 19.25 8.47
CA GLU A 301 5.35 18.73 7.14
C GLU A 301 6.82 19.04 6.76
N LEU A 302 7.27 20.27 7.00
CA LEU A 302 8.66 20.67 6.75
C LEU A 302 9.65 19.89 7.62
N GLU A 303 9.31 19.60 8.88
CA GLU A 303 10.14 18.74 9.73
C GLU A 303 10.17 17.28 9.27
N GLU A 304 9.05 16.72 8.82
CA GLU A 304 9.00 15.34 8.30
C GLU A 304 9.82 15.21 7.00
N GLU A 305 9.67 16.18 6.10
CA GLU A 305 10.35 16.21 4.80
C GLU A 305 11.87 16.32 4.97
N TYR A 306 12.34 17.22 5.84
CA TYR A 306 13.76 17.48 6.06
C TYR A 306 14.37 16.63 7.19
N GLY A 307 13.55 15.92 7.96
CA GLY A 307 13.93 15.17 9.16
C GLY A 307 14.94 14.05 8.90
N SER A 308 14.88 13.46 7.70
CA SER A 308 15.76 12.37 7.26
C SER A 308 17.07 12.84 6.61
N LEU A 309 17.25 14.15 6.40
CA LEU A 309 18.42 14.70 5.72
C LEU A 309 19.54 15.05 6.71
N ARG A 310 20.77 14.60 6.40
CA ARG A 310 21.97 14.86 7.22
C ARG A 310 22.39 16.35 7.24
N ARG A 311 21.93 17.15 6.28
CA ARG A 311 22.10 18.61 6.22
C ARG A 311 20.78 19.26 5.81
N ARG A 312 20.16 20.00 6.73
CA ARG A 312 18.85 20.66 6.56
C ARG A 312 18.98 22.08 5.99
N HIS A 313 19.67 22.20 4.86
CA HIS A 313 19.91 23.51 4.24
C HIS A 313 18.60 24.08 3.66
N GLY A 314 18.29 25.35 3.94
CA GLY A 314 17.05 26.02 3.49
C GLY A 314 15.86 25.89 4.45
N LEU A 315 15.82 24.87 5.32
CA LEU A 315 14.73 24.64 6.27
C LEU A 315 14.45 25.85 7.19
N PRO A 316 15.45 26.53 7.78
CA PRO A 316 15.18 27.67 8.66
C PRO A 316 14.51 28.85 7.94
N GLU A 317 14.73 29.01 6.63
CA GLU A 317 14.10 30.09 5.86
C GLU A 317 12.65 29.72 5.53
N LEU A 318 12.41 28.49 5.10
CA LEU A 318 11.07 27.96 4.82
C LEU A 318 10.16 27.96 6.06
N MET A 319 10.70 27.61 7.23
CA MET A 319 9.97 27.71 8.50
C MET A 319 9.60 29.15 8.85
N ARG A 320 10.52 30.11 8.62
CA ARG A 320 10.22 31.53 8.84
C ARG A 320 9.16 32.05 7.89
N GLU A 321 9.16 31.61 6.63
CA GLU A 321 8.11 31.97 5.66
C GLU A 321 6.74 31.41 6.08
N ALA A 322 6.69 30.14 6.49
CA ALA A 322 5.45 29.50 6.96
C ALA A 322 4.85 30.22 8.18
N VAL A 323 5.69 30.71 9.10
CA VAL A 323 5.28 31.50 10.26
C VAL A 323 4.81 32.90 9.83
N LYS A 324 5.56 33.60 8.97
CA LYS A 324 5.22 34.95 8.52
C LYS A 324 3.89 35.04 7.77
N GLN A 325 3.55 34.01 6.99
CA GLN A 325 2.32 33.98 6.21
C GLN A 325 1.06 33.81 7.08
N ASN A 326 1.22 33.33 8.31
CA ASN A 326 0.10 32.96 9.19
C ASN A 326 0.03 33.78 10.49
N ILE A 327 0.95 34.73 10.70
CA ILE A 327 0.81 35.75 11.74
C ILE A 327 0.03 36.92 11.15
N THR A 328 -1.25 37.02 11.51
CA THR A 328 -2.00 38.28 11.40
C THR A 328 -1.59 39.16 12.58
N VAL A 329 -1.16 40.41 12.31
CA VAL A 329 -0.91 41.43 13.33
C VAL A 329 -2.23 41.91 13.93
#